data_AF-A0AA38ZAR6-F1
#
_entry.id   AF-A0AA38ZAR6-F1
#
_cell.length_a   1.000
_cell.length_b   1.000
_cell.length_c   1.000
_cell.angle_alpha   90.00
_cell.angle_beta   90.00
_cell.angle_gamma   90.00
#
_symmetry.space_group_name_H-M   'P 1'
#
loop_
_entity.id
_entity.type
_entity.pdbx_description
1 polymer ?
#
loop_
_entity_poly.entity_id
_entity_poly.type
_entity_poly.pdbx_seq_one_letter_code
_entity_poly.pdbx_strand_id
1 'polypeptide(L)' 'MGLQSLTSLKELRILLCPKLRSLVPKEGLPPTLAELKIEGCPILKKRCLKEKGKYWRKIAHIPYIDIDDIVQQ' A
#
# COMPACT_ATOMS: atom_id res chain seq x y z
N MET A 1 -10.98 -7.59 12.43
CA MET A 1 -11.31 -6.20 12.02
C MET A 1 -10.04 -5.59 11.49
N GLY A 2 -9.98 -5.37 10.17
CA GLY A 2 -8.80 -4.86 9.48
C GLY A 2 -9.13 -3.60 8.68
N LEU A 3 -8.18 -3.09 7.92
CA LEU A 3 -8.37 -1.86 7.13
C LEU A 3 -9.51 -1.97 6.10
N GLN A 4 -9.90 -3.18 5.70
CA GLN A 4 -11.00 -3.42 4.76
C GLN A 4 -12.36 -2.86 5.23
N SER A 5 -12.59 -2.75 6.55
CA SER A 5 -13.85 -2.18 7.08
C SER A 5 -13.89 -0.65 7.06
N LEU A 6 -12.79 0.02 6.68
CA LEU A 6 -12.71 1.47 6.56
C LEU A 6 -13.30 1.91 5.21
N THR A 7 -14.61 1.81 5.08
CA THR A 7 -15.33 2.08 3.81
C THR A 7 -15.16 3.51 3.31
N SER A 8 -14.91 4.48 4.20
CA SER A 8 -14.66 5.87 3.82
C SER A 8 -13.20 6.19 3.50
N LEU A 9 -12.27 5.25 3.65
CA LEU A 9 -10.84 5.52 3.46
C LEU A 9 -10.51 5.68 1.96
N LYS A 10 -10.11 6.89 1.58
CA LYS A 10 -9.70 7.23 0.20
C LYS A 10 -8.20 7.33 0.01
N GLU A 11 -7.48 7.72 1.05
CA GLU A 11 -6.04 7.95 1.01
C GLU A 11 -5.37 7.23 2.17
N LEU A 12 -4.27 6.53 1.88
CA LEU A 12 -3.45 5.86 2.88
C LEU A 12 -1.98 6.21 2.65
N ARG A 13 -1.37 6.84 3.65
CA ARG A 13 0.04 7.24 3.61
C ARG A 13 0.82 6.52 4.70
N ILE A 14 1.91 5.88 4.32
CA ILE A 14 2.85 5.26 5.25
C ILE A 14 4.20 5.91 5.07
N LEU A 15 4.61 6.66 6.07
CA LEU A 15 5.81 7.47 6.04
C LEU A 15 6.78 7.02 7.14
N LEU A 16 8.07 6.93 6.80
CA LEU A 16 9.18 6.76 7.75
C LEU A 16 9.02 5.57 8.71
N CYS A 17 8.50 4.46 8.19
CA CYS A 17 8.28 3.22 8.94
C CYS A 17 9.27 2.10 8.53
N PRO A 18 10.56 2.17 8.91
CA PRO A 18 11.60 1.27 8.39
C PRO A 18 11.45 -0.18 8.82
N LYS A 19 10.78 -0.44 9.95
CA LYS A 19 10.54 -1.79 10.49
C LYS A 19 9.21 -2.40 10.02
N LEU A 20 8.37 -1.65 9.29
CA LEU A 20 7.05 -2.12 8.89
C LEU A 20 7.16 -3.17 7.78
N ARG A 21 6.76 -4.41 8.11
CA ARG A 21 6.89 -5.56 7.21
C ARG A 21 5.67 -5.80 6.33
N SER A 22 4.48 -5.40 6.78
CA SER A 22 3.23 -5.67 6.08
C SER A 22 2.29 -4.48 6.19
N LEU A 23 1.82 -4.02 5.03
CA LEU A 23 0.71 -3.09 4.90
C LEU A 23 -0.63 -3.84 4.89
N VAL A 24 -0.63 -5.04 4.29
CA VAL A 24 -1.86 -5.74 3.95
C VAL A 24 -2.19 -6.73 5.07
N PRO A 25 -3.26 -6.50 5.87
CA PRO A 25 -3.77 -7.53 6.76
C PRO A 25 -4.31 -8.71 5.94
N LYS A 26 -4.65 -9.83 6.59
CA LYS A 26 -5.15 -11.03 5.88
C LYS A 26 -6.34 -10.67 4.98
N GLU A 27 -7.16 -9.71 5.39
CA GLU A 27 -8.39 -9.28 4.72
C GLU A 27 -8.19 -8.23 3.60
N GLY A 28 -6.98 -7.71 3.38
CA GLY A 28 -6.73 -6.74 2.31
C GLY A 28 -6.87 -5.26 2.73
N LEU A 29 -6.74 -4.38 1.74
CA LEU A 29 -7.02 -2.94 1.86
C LEU A 29 -8.47 -2.67 1.46
N PRO A 30 -9.08 -1.56 1.94
CA PRO A 30 -10.44 -1.23 1.58
C PRO A 30 -10.57 -0.95 0.07
N PRO A 31 -11.63 -1.43 -0.59
CA PRO A 31 -11.81 -1.27 -2.04
C PRO A 31 -12.07 0.19 -2.44
N THR A 32 -12.40 1.05 -1.48
CA THR A 32 -12.64 2.47 -1.71
C THR A 32 -11.37 3.30 -1.76
N LEU A 33 -10.22 2.71 -1.44
CA LEU A 33 -8.92 3.36 -1.43
C LEU A 33 -8.52 3.79 -2.84
N ALA A 34 -8.34 5.09 -3.03
CA ALA A 34 -7.97 5.71 -4.29
C ALA A 34 -6.45 5.93 -4.39
N GLU A 35 -5.80 6.20 -3.25
CA GLU A 35 -4.40 6.59 -3.16
C GLU A 35 -3.65 5.79 -2.09
N LEU A 36 -2.49 5.26 -2.46
CA LEU A 36 -1.52 4.67 -1.55
C LEU A 36 -0.15 5.33 -1.75
N LYS A 37 0.36 6.00 -0.70
CA LYS A 37 1.73 6.53 -0.66
C LYS A 37 2.58 5.78 0.36
N ILE A 38 3.76 5.33 -0.06
CA ILE A 38 4.75 4.67 0.80
C ILE A 38 6.09 5.40 0.66
N GLU A 39 6.59 5.98 1.74
CA GLU A 39 7.82 6.77 1.72
C GLU A 39 8.72 6.42 2.91
N GLY A 40 10.02 6.24 2.68
CA GLY A 40 10.98 5.93 3.74
C GLY A 40 10.74 4.58 4.43
N CYS A 41 10.12 3.63 3.71
CA CYS A 41 9.74 2.33 4.21
C CYS A 41 10.42 1.19 3.43
N PRO A 42 11.75 0.97 3.60
CA PRO A 42 12.55 0.07 2.75
C PRO A 42 12.04 -1.37 2.68
N ILE A 43 11.55 -1.94 3.79
CA ILE A 43 11.01 -3.30 3.82
C ILE A 43 9.69 -3.38 3.05
N LEU A 44 8.82 -2.40 3.25
CA LEU A 44 7.50 -2.38 2.65
C LEU A 44 7.57 -2.08 1.15
N LYS A 45 8.40 -1.11 0.74
CA LYS A 45 8.70 -0.78 -0.67
C LYS A 45 9.00 -2.03 -1.47
N LYS A 46 10.00 -2.83 -1.04
CA LYS A 46 10.40 -4.07 -1.74
C LYS A 46 9.24 -5.05 -1.94
N ARG A 47 8.27 -5.05 -1.05
CA ARG A 47 7.11 -5.96 -1.08
C ARG A 47 5.95 -5.39 -1.92
N CYS A 48 5.89 -4.09 -2.13
CA CYS A 48 4.83 -3.39 -2.86
C CYS A 48 5.24 -2.94 -4.28
N LEU A 49 6.50 -3.12 -4.68
CA LEU A 49 6.98 -2.79 -6.03
C LEU A 49 6.11 -3.44 -7.13
N LYS A 50 5.82 -2.68 -8.19
CA LYS A 50 5.10 -3.17 -9.37
C LYS A 50 5.73 -4.43 -9.93
N GLU A 51 4.90 -5.45 -10.18
CA GLU A 51 5.23 -6.76 -10.77
C GLU A 51 6.23 -7.65 -10.00
N LYS A 52 7.10 -7.07 -9.17
CA LYS A 52 8.13 -7.77 -8.39
C LYS A 52 7.73 -8.01 -6.94
N GLY A 53 6.88 -7.14 -6.40
CA GLY A 53 6.47 -7.16 -5.00
C GLY A 53 5.40 -8.22 -4.73
N LYS A 54 5.60 -9.04 -3.69
CA LYS A 54 4.63 -10.06 -3.27
C LYS A 54 3.24 -9.49 -2.92
N TYR A 55 3.14 -8.21 -2.58
CA TYR A 55 1.88 -7.54 -2.25
C TYR A 55 1.30 -6.78 -3.44
N TRP A 56 1.98 -6.70 -4.58
CA TRP A 56 1.50 -5.96 -5.74
C TRP A 56 0.07 -6.35 -6.13
N ARG A 57 -0.22 -7.65 -6.27
CA ARG A 57 -1.58 -8.14 -6.60
C ARG A 57 -2.66 -7.72 -5.61
N LYS A 58 -2.29 -7.41 -4.37
CA LYS A 58 -3.23 -6.96 -3.33
C LYS A 58 -3.49 -5.46 -3.37
N ILE A 59 -2.61 -4.68 -4.00
CA ILE A 59 -2.71 -3.22 -4.06
C ILE A 59 -2.94 -2.71 -5.49
N ALA A 60 -2.78 -3.55 -6.52
CA ALA A 60 -2.90 -3.18 -7.94
C ALA A 60 -4.29 -2.68 -8.36
N HIS A 61 -5.31 -2.86 -7.52
CA HIS A 61 -6.64 -2.30 -7.74
C HIS A 61 -6.75 -0.82 -7.36
N ILE A 62 -5.78 -0.28 -6.62
CA ILE A 62 -5.75 1.11 -6.17
C ILE A 62 -5.31 1.98 -7.35
N PRO A 63 -6.09 2.99 -7.77
CA PRO A 63 -5.80 3.85 -8.92
C PRO A 63 -4.45 4.57 -8.88
N TYR A 64 -4.02 5.04 -7.70
CA TYR A 64 -2.77 5.78 -7.55
C TYR A 64 -1.88 5.15 -6.49
N ILE A 65 -0.66 4.77 -6.89
CA ILE A 65 0.33 4.18 -6.01
C ILE A 65 1.67 4.89 -6.20
N ASP A 66 2.14 5.53 -5.14
CA ASP A 66 3.43 6.21 -5.06
C ASP A 66 4.34 5.50 -4.05
N ILE A 67 5.54 5.11 -4.48
CA ILE A 67 6.53 4.46 -3.63
C ILE A 67 7.88 5.18 -3.75
N ASP A 68 8.29 5.89 -2.69
CA ASP A 68 9.46 6.77 -2.63
C ASP A 68 9.53 7.71 -3.84
N ASP A 69 8.45 8.47 -4.09
CA ASP A 69 8.29 9.45 -5.17
C ASP A 69 8.38 8.83 -6.58
N ILE A 70 8.11 7.52 -6.69
CA ILE A 70 8.00 6.80 -7.96
C ILE A 70 6.58 6.27 -8.10
N VAL A 71 5.83 6.87 -9.02
CA VAL A 71 4.47 6.44 -9.38
C VAL A 71 4.54 5.07 -10.06
N GLN A 72 3.75 4.11 -9.57
CA GLN A 72 3.72 2.72 -10.03
C GLN A 72 2.57 2.44 -11.01
N GLN A 73 1.73 3.43 -11.33
CA GLN A 73 0.61 3.33 -12.27
C GLN A 73 0.64 4.45 -13.31
#